data_AF-A0AAV5VV84-F1
#
_entry.id   AF-A0AAV5VV84-F1
#
_cell.length_a   1.000
_cell.length_b   1.000
_cell.length_c   1.000
_cell.angle_alpha   90.00
_cell.angle_beta   90.00
_cell.angle_gamma   90.00
#
_symmetry.space_group_name_H-M   'P 1'
#
loop_
_entity.id
_entity.type
_entity.pdbx_description
1 polymer ?
#
loop_
_entity_poly.entity_id
_entity_poly.type
_entity_poly.pdbx_seq_one_letter_code
_entity_poly.pdbx_strand_id
1 'polypeptide(L)'
;ICLHIFSVLAHHSSMSKTVKKYNKMMTQMLMIQVLLPCIFLLIPVSQYSLQVSLKFESSLNAMIANEIFGLHSLMHSIALIITSKNYRLTIERIIFKV
;
A
#
# COMPACT_ATOMS: atom_id res chain seq x y z
N ILE A 1 -11.65 17.55 -16.41
CA ILE A 1 -12.21 16.29 -15.84
C ILE A 1 -12.13 16.28 -14.30
N CYS A 2 -10.97 16.54 -13.68
CA CYS A 2 -10.84 16.56 -12.21
C CYS A 2 -11.75 17.59 -11.51
N LEU A 3 -11.88 18.82 -12.04
CA LEU A 3 -12.74 19.86 -11.45
C LEU A 3 -14.24 19.52 -11.48
N HIS A 4 -14.70 18.84 -12.52
CA HIS A 4 -16.10 18.40 -12.63
C HIS A 4 -16.41 17.29 -11.62
N ILE A 5 -15.44 16.39 -11.36
CA ILE A 5 -15.57 15.35 -10.33
C ILE A 5 -15.58 15.97 -8.93
N PHE A 6 -14.73 16.96 -8.66
CA PHE A 6 -14.73 17.69 -7.38
C PHE A 6 -16.00 18.52 -7.17
N SER A 7 -16.55 19.13 -8.23
CA SER A 7 -17.81 19.87 -8.20
C SER A 7 -19.01 18.96 -7.92
N VAL A 8 -19.07 17.78 -8.55
CA VAL A 8 -20.11 16.76 -8.28
C VAL A 8 -19.97 16.19 -6.86
N LEU A 9 -18.74 15.99 -6.36
CA LEU A 9 -18.49 15.58 -4.97
C LEU A 9 -18.94 16.63 -3.95
N ALA A 10 -18.74 17.92 -4.25
CA ALA A 10 -19.16 19.03 -3.39
C ALA A 10 -20.69 19.20 -3.38
N HIS A 11 -21.36 18.92 -4.50
CA HIS A 11 -22.82 19.00 -4.61
C HIS A 11 -23.54 17.81 -3.94
N HIS A 12 -22.84 16.69 -3.70
CA HIS A 12 -23.25 15.60 -2.82
C HIS A 12 -22.94 15.87 -1.33
N SER A 13 -23.07 17.12 -0.88
CA SER A 13 -22.93 17.53 0.53
C SER A 13 -23.96 16.87 1.48
N SER A 14 -24.88 16.07 0.95
CA SER A 14 -25.70 15.09 1.66
C SER A 14 -24.99 13.74 1.90
N MET A 15 -23.65 13.67 1.88
CA MET A 15 -22.97 12.48 2.37
C MET A 15 -23.17 12.37 3.88
N SER A 16 -24.01 11.42 4.29
CA SER A 16 -24.19 11.01 5.69
C SER A 16 -22.83 10.90 6.37
N LYS A 17 -22.75 11.32 7.65
CA LYS A 17 -21.52 11.26 8.47
C LYS A 17 -20.83 9.89 8.38
N THR A 18 -21.61 8.83 8.18
CA THR A 18 -21.15 7.45 7.94
C THR A 18 -20.30 7.32 6.68
N VAL A 19 -20.75 7.87 5.56
CA VAL A 19 -20.04 7.77 4.27
C VAL A 19 -18.76 8.62 4.29
N LYS A 20 -18.76 9.77 4.98
CA LYS A 20 -17.55 10.58 5.17
C LYS A 20 -16.49 9.84 6.01
N LYS A 21 -16.91 9.14 7.07
CA LYS A 21 -16.03 8.30 7.88
C LYS A 21 -15.48 7.11 7.08
N TYR A 22 -16.33 6.48 6.26
CA TYR A 22 -15.91 5.41 5.36
C TYR A 22 -14.86 5.87 4.35
N ASN A 23 -15.10 7.00 3.67
CA ASN A 23 -14.15 7.54 2.70
C ASN A 23 -12.82 7.93 3.35
N LYS A 24 -12.84 8.57 4.53
CA LYS A 24 -11.60 8.88 5.27
C LYS A 24 -10.80 7.63 5.60
N MET A 25 -11.47 6.58 6.06
CA MET A 25 -10.84 5.30 6.37
C MET A 25 -10.27 4.66 5.09
N MET A 26 -11.03 4.65 3.99
CA MET A 26 -10.59 4.11 2.70
C MET A 26 -9.36 4.86 2.15
N THR A 27 -9.35 6.19 2.19
CA THR A 27 -8.19 6.99 1.77
C THR A 27 -6.95 6.67 2.61
N GLN A 28 -7.09 6.49 3.92
CA GLN A 28 -5.95 6.08 4.77
C GLN A 28 -5.41 4.70 4.39
N MET A 29 -6.27 3.75 4.02
CA MET A 29 -5.81 2.44 3.53
C MET A 29 -5.07 2.57 2.21
N LEU A 30 -5.61 3.33 1.26
CA LEU A 30 -4.98 3.54 -0.04
C LEU A 30 -3.61 4.21 0.13
N MET A 31 -3.47 5.16 1.06
CA MET A 31 -2.17 5.77 1.38
C MET A 31 -1.16 4.73 1.88
N ILE A 32 -1.56 3.84 2.80
CA ILE A 32 -0.69 2.76 3.30
C ILE A 32 -0.30 1.80 2.18
N GLN A 33 -1.27 1.44 1.32
CA GLN A 33 -1.07 0.55 0.18
C GLN A 33 -0.16 1.13 -0.89
N VAL A 34 -0.12 2.46 -1.04
CA VAL A 34 0.83 3.13 -1.95
C VAL A 34 2.20 3.28 -1.28
N LEU A 35 2.25 3.54 0.03
CA LEU A 35 3.50 3.73 0.74
C LEU A 35 4.36 2.45 0.79
N LEU A 36 3.72 1.28 0.96
CA LEU A 36 4.41 -0.01 1.00
C LEU A 36 5.24 -0.29 -0.27
N PRO A 37 4.67 -0.33 -1.48
CA PRO A 37 5.43 -0.54 -2.71
C PRO A 37 6.47 0.56 -2.90
N CYS A 38 6.18 1.82 -2.55
CA CYS A 38 7.19 2.87 -2.61
C CYS A 38 8.42 2.51 -1.76
N ILE A 39 8.27 2.05 -0.52
CA ILE A 39 9.39 1.67 0.33
C ILE A 39 10.11 0.44 -0.22
N PHE A 40 9.37 -0.62 -0.55
CA PHE A 40 9.94 -1.91 -0.94
C PHE A 40 10.46 -1.97 -2.38
N LEU A 41 10.08 -1.05 -3.27
CA LEU A 41 10.66 -0.89 -4.61
C LEU A 41 11.73 0.19 -4.65
N LEU A 42 11.48 1.38 -4.08
CA LEU A 42 12.42 2.49 -4.22
C LEU A 42 13.72 2.23 -3.46
N ILE A 43 13.67 1.54 -2.31
CA ILE A 43 14.89 1.23 -1.55
C ILE A 43 15.82 0.32 -2.36
N PRO A 44 15.40 -0.87 -2.83
CA PRO A 44 16.27 -1.72 -3.67
C PRO A 44 16.76 -1.00 -4.92
N VAL A 45 15.87 -0.30 -5.65
CA VAL A 45 16.23 0.42 -6.89
C VAL A 45 17.27 1.52 -6.62
N SER A 46 17.11 2.26 -5.52
CA SER A 46 18.07 3.30 -5.12
C SER A 46 19.41 2.69 -4.72
N GLN A 47 19.42 1.56 -4.02
CA GLN A 47 20.65 0.84 -3.67
C GLN A 47 21.39 0.34 -4.91
N TYR A 48 20.70 -0.27 -5.88
CA TYR A 48 21.30 -0.67 -7.15
C TYR A 48 21.88 0.53 -7.92
N SER A 49 21.13 1.63 -7.97
CA SER A 49 21.57 2.85 -8.67
C SER A 49 22.82 3.46 -8.04
N LEU A 50 22.89 3.50 -6.70
CA LEU A 50 24.06 3.96 -5.94
C LEU A 50 25.26 3.02 -6.15
N GLN A 51 25.01 1.71 -6.15
CA GLN A 51 26.05 0.71 -6.32
C GLN A 51 26.74 0.84 -7.69
N VAL A 52 25.94 1.03 -8.76
CA VAL A 52 26.45 1.29 -10.11
C VAL A 52 27.21 2.62 -10.18
N SER A 53 26.65 3.68 -9.59
CA SER A 53 27.24 5.02 -9.65
C SER A 53 28.59 5.12 -8.92
N LEU A 54 28.74 4.42 -7.79
CA LEU A 54 29.95 4.42 -6.97
C LEU A 54 30.93 3.29 -7.33
N LYS A 55 30.60 2.46 -8.33
CA LYS A 55 31.36 1.24 -8.69
C LYS A 55 31.67 0.34 -7.49
N PHE A 56 30.73 0.26 -6.55
CA PHE A 56 30.93 -0.48 -5.31
C PHE A 56 30.55 -1.95 -5.53
N GLU A 57 31.51 -2.81 -5.86
CA GLU A 57 31.25 -4.24 -6.03
C GLU A 57 31.12 -4.92 -4.67
N SER A 58 29.90 -4.95 -4.13
CA SER A 58 29.54 -5.72 -2.94
C SER A 58 28.36 -6.62 -3.26
N SER A 59 28.61 -7.93 -3.30
CA SER A 59 27.59 -8.96 -3.53
C SER A 59 26.56 -9.01 -2.40
N LEU A 60 26.96 -8.68 -1.17
CA LEU A 60 26.08 -8.67 0.00
C LEU A 60 24.95 -7.65 -0.12
N ASN A 61 25.24 -6.44 -0.62
CA ASN A 61 24.22 -5.39 -0.77
C ASN A 61 23.14 -5.78 -1.79
N ALA A 62 23.55 -6.42 -2.89
CA ALA A 62 22.63 -6.90 -3.92
C ALA A 62 21.74 -8.04 -3.42
N MET A 63 22.29 -8.95 -2.59
CA MET A 63 21.49 -10.04 -1.99
C MET A 63 20.44 -9.48 -1.03
N ILE A 64 20.81 -8.55 -0.15
CA ILE A 64 19.88 -7.92 0.81
C ILE A 64 18.77 -7.17 0.07
N ALA A 65 19.09 -6.40 -0.97
CA ALA A 65 18.10 -5.68 -1.77
C ALA A 65 17.10 -6.63 -2.44
N ASN A 66 17.57 -7.78 -2.93
CA ASN A 66 16.72 -8.79 -3.57
C ASN A 66 15.81 -9.52 -2.55
N GLU A 67 16.29 -9.79 -1.34
CA GLU A 67 15.45 -10.33 -0.26
C GLU A 67 14.35 -9.35 0.16
N ILE A 68 14.70 -8.07 0.34
CA ILE A 68 13.73 -7.00 0.65
C ILE A 68 12.67 -6.91 -0.46
N PHE A 69 13.10 -6.99 -1.72
CA PHE A 69 12.19 -6.98 -2.86
C PHE A 69 11.26 -8.21 -2.86
N GLY A 70 11.78 -9.40 -2.56
CA GLY A 70 10.98 -10.63 -2.46
C GLY A 70 9.91 -10.57 -1.37
N LEU A 71 10.19 -9.89 -0.25
CA LEU A 71 9.23 -9.71 0.84
C LEU A 71 8.10 -8.73 0.51
N HIS A 72 8.20 -7.94 -0.57
CA HIS A 72 7.20 -6.96 -0.95
C HIS A 72 5.79 -7.56 -1.09
N SER A 73 5.65 -8.67 -1.82
CA SER A 73 4.35 -9.32 -2.09
C SER A 73 3.66 -9.79 -0.80
N LEU A 74 4.46 -10.34 0.12
CA LEU A 74 3.99 -10.81 1.42
C LEU A 74 3.56 -9.63 2.31
N MET A 75 4.37 -8.57 2.37
CA MET A 75 4.07 -7.36 3.14
C MET A 75 2.83 -6.62 2.60
N HIS A 76 2.67 -6.56 1.27
CA HIS A 76 1.47 -6.01 0.64
C HIS A 76 0.20 -6.78 1.03
N SER A 77 0.27 -8.12 1.03
CA SER A 77 -0.84 -8.98 1.45
C SER A 77 -1.20 -8.80 2.93
N ILE A 78 -0.20 -8.72 3.82
CA ILE A 78 -0.41 -8.43 5.24
C ILE A 78 -1.03 -7.05 5.44
N ALA A 79 -0.51 -6.03 4.75
CA ALA A 79 -1.03 -4.68 4.83
C ALA A 79 -2.50 -4.62 4.38
N LEU A 80 -2.88 -5.34 3.32
CA LEU A 80 -4.28 -5.46 2.86
C LEU A 80 -5.20 -6.07 3.92
N ILE A 81 -4.76 -7.16 4.56
CA ILE A 81 -5.52 -7.84 5.62
C ILE A 81 -5.67 -6.95 6.85
N ILE A 82 -4.62 -6.24 7.24
CA ILE A 82 -4.66 -5.33 8.39
C ILE A 82 -5.52 -4.11 8.07
N THR A 83 -5.43 -3.55 6.87
CA THR A 83 -6.15 -2.31 6.56
C THR A 83 -7.61 -2.56 6.23
N SER A 84 -7.93 -3.54 5.39
CA SER A 84 -9.29 -3.74 4.88
C SER A 84 -10.17 -4.57 5.83
N LYS A 85 -11.18 -3.90 6.41
CA LYS A 85 -12.24 -4.56 7.21
C LYS A 85 -12.95 -5.67 6.44
N ASN A 86 -13.16 -5.51 5.13
CA ASN A 86 -13.82 -6.52 4.31
C ASN A 86 -12.97 -7.80 4.22
N TYR A 87 -11.65 -7.66 4.08
CA TYR A 87 -10.74 -8.81 4.10
C TYR A 87 -10.72 -9.50 5.46
N ARG A 88 -10.73 -8.74 6.56
CA ARG A 88 -10.81 -9.32 7.91
C ARG A 88 -12.09 -10.13 8.10
N LEU A 89 -13.24 -9.57 7.72
CA LEU A 89 -14.53 -10.25 7.82
C LEU A 89 -14.58 -11.51 6.94
N THR A 90 -14.00 -11.48 5.75
CA THR A 90 -13.91 -12.66 4.88
C THR A 90 -13.00 -13.73 5.48
N ILE A 91 -11.83 -13.34 6.03
CA ILE A 91 -10.91 -14.26 6.68
C ILE A 91 -11.53 -14.85 7.95
N GLU A 92 -12.21 -14.04 8.76
CA GLU A 92 -12.96 -14.52 9.93
C GLU A 92 -14.02 -15.54 9.51
N ARG A 93 -14.76 -15.32 8.43
CA ARG A 93 -15.74 -16.33 7.92
C ARG A 93 -15.09 -17.62 7.41
N ILE A 94 -13.87 -17.55 6.88
CA ILE A 94 -13.14 -18.73 6.39
C ILE A 94 -12.52 -19.50 7.57
N ILE A 95 -11.96 -18.80 8.55
CA ILE A 95 -11.30 -19.38 9.72
C ILE A 95 -12.33 -19.87 10.75
N PHE A 96 -13.30 -19.05 11.11
CA PHE A 96 -14.41 -19.39 12.01
C PHE A 96 -15.58 -20.01 11.24
N LYS A 97 -15.28 -20.89 10.28
CA LYS A 97 -16.30 -21.74 9.66
C LYS A 97 -16.73 -22.82 10.66
N VAL A 98 -17.37 -22.38 11.75
CA VAL A 98 -18.13 -23.11 12.76
C VAL A 98 -19.42 -22.34 12.98
#